data_AF-A0A392TLP9-F1
#
_entry.id   AF-A0A392TLP9-F1
#
_cell.length_a   1.000
_cell.length_b   1.000
_cell.length_c   1.000
_cell.angle_alpha   90.00
_cell.angle_beta   90.00
_cell.angle_gamma   90.00
#
_symmetry.space_group_name_H-M   'P 1'
#
loop_
_entity.id
_entity.type
_entity.pdbx_description
1 polymer ?
#
loop_
_entity_poly.entity_id
_entity_poly.type
_entity_poly.pdbx_seq_one_letter_code
_entity_poly.pdbx_strand_id
1 'polypeptide(L)'
;YVRGKCVNFSPVVINRFLGRSEAAQPDFEVTDNEVCNTITANQIKQWPKKGKVSASKLSVKYAILNIIGAVNWVPTTHTADVAT
;
A
#
# COMPACT_ATOMS: atom_id res chain seq x y z
N TYR A 1 -3.52 -1.41 19.33
CA TYR A 1 -4.07 -0.69 20.48
C TYR A 1 -4.84 0.51 19.95
N VAL A 2 -6.17 0.54 20.11
CA VAL A 2 -7.01 1.62 19.57
C VAL A 2 -7.74 2.25 20.74
N ARG A 3 -7.53 3.55 20.97
CA ARG A 3 -8.20 4.33 22.02
C ARG A 3 -8.12 3.70 23.41
N GLY A 4 -6.93 3.30 23.85
CA GLY A 4 -6.75 2.74 25.20
C GLY A 4 -7.05 1.24 25.34
N LYS A 5 -7.41 0.55 24.25
CA LYS A 5 -7.78 -0.86 24.28
C LYS A 5 -6.90 -1.71 23.36
N CYS A 6 -6.44 -2.84 23.89
CA CYS A 6 -5.87 -3.91 23.06
C CYS A 6 -7.00 -4.54 22.24
N VAL A 7 -6.92 -4.38 20.93
CA VAL A 7 -7.86 -5.01 20.00
C VAL A 7 -7.13 -6.16 19.32
N ASN A 8 -7.74 -7.36 19.34
CA ASN A 8 -7.25 -8.47 18.55
C ASN A 8 -7.66 -8.22 17.09
N PHE A 9 -6.69 -7.81 16.27
CA PHE A 9 -6.91 -7.38 14.90
C PHE A 9 -5.90 -8.10 14.01
N SER A 10 -6.40 -8.79 12.98
CA SER A 10 -5.58 -9.50 12.00
C SER A 10 -6.23 -9.41 10.63
N PRO A 11 -5.50 -9.65 9.53
CA PRO A 11 -6.09 -9.70 8.19
C PRO A 11 -7.30 -10.63 8.10
N VAL A 12 -7.26 -11.77 8.80
CA VAL A 12 -8.36 -12.74 8.87
C VAL A 12 -9.61 -12.12 9.51
N VAL A 13 -9.46 -11.43 10.65
CA VAL A 13 -10.58 -10.76 11.36
C VAL A 13 -11.21 -9.68 10.48
N ILE A 14 -10.39 -8.91 9.76
CA ILE A 14 -10.85 -7.87 8.84
C ILE A 14 -11.63 -8.48 7.68
N ASN A 15 -11.07 -9.52 7.05
CA ASN A 15 -11.70 -10.16 5.90
C ASN A 15 -13.05 -10.76 6.26
N ARG A 16 -13.14 -11.46 7.40
CA ARG A 16 -14.40 -11.97 7.93
C ARG A 16 -15.44 -10.85 8.10
N PHE A 17 -15.05 -9.74 8.73
CA PHE A 17 -15.94 -8.60 8.95
C PHE A 17 -16.44 -7.99 7.63
N LEU A 18 -15.60 -7.95 6.60
CA LEU A 18 -15.93 -7.42 5.28
C LEU A 18 -16.64 -8.44 4.36
N GLY A 19 -16.93 -9.65 4.82
CA GLY A 19 -17.50 -10.73 4.00
C GLY A 19 -16.57 -11.21 2.88
N ARG A 20 -15.24 -11.10 3.09
CA ARG A 20 -14.20 -11.54 2.16
C ARG A 20 -13.63 -12.90 2.58
N SER A 21 -12.88 -13.54 1.68
CA SER A 21 -12.20 -14.80 1.97
C SER A 21 -11.23 -14.67 3.15
N GLU A 22 -11.31 -15.59 4.09
CA GLU A 22 -10.38 -15.72 5.23
C GLU A 22 -9.09 -16.48 4.85
N ALA A 23 -9.07 -17.13 3.69
CA ALA A 23 -7.90 -17.87 3.24
C ALA A 23 -6.71 -16.93 3.06
N ALA A 24 -5.52 -17.40 3.46
CA ALA A 24 -4.27 -16.73 3.14
C ALA A 24 -4.21 -16.56 1.62
N GLN A 25 -4.13 -15.30 1.16
CA GLN A 25 -3.84 -15.08 -0.25
C GLN A 25 -2.39 -15.48 -0.50
N PRO A 26 -2.11 -16.17 -1.62
CA PRO A 26 -0.74 -16.43 -2.01
C PRO A 26 0.01 -15.11 -2.13
N ASP A 27 1.30 -15.14 -1.80
CA ASP A 27 2.16 -13.98 -2.05
C ASP A 27 2.04 -13.59 -3.53
N PHE A 28 1.67 -12.34 -3.75
CA PHE A 28 1.50 -11.81 -5.10
C PHE A 28 2.85 -11.27 -5.55
N GLU A 29 3.61 -12.09 -6.26
CA GLU A 29 4.83 -11.63 -6.91
C GLU A 29 4.46 -10.82 -8.16
N VAL A 30 4.85 -9.54 -8.16
CA VAL A 30 4.72 -8.64 -9.31
C VAL A 30 6.10 -8.14 -9.66
N THR A 31 6.41 -8.11 -10.95
CA THR A 31 7.67 -7.54 -11.43
C THR A 31 7.63 -6.01 -11.38
N ASP A 32 8.78 -5.36 -11.14
CA ASP A 32 8.88 -3.89 -11.20
C ASP A 32 8.39 -3.32 -12.55
N ASN A 33 8.53 -4.09 -13.63
CA ASN A 33 8.07 -3.70 -14.95
C ASN A 33 6.55 -3.67 -15.04
N GLU A 34 5.86 -4.66 -14.47
CA GLU A 34 4.39 -4.67 -14.39
C GLU A 34 3.87 -3.54 -13.50
N VAL A 35 4.56 -3.25 -12.40
CA VAL A 35 4.26 -2.08 -11.57
C VAL A 35 4.42 -0.80 -12.39
N CYS A 36 5.55 -0.63 -13.08
CA CYS A 36 5.83 0.54 -13.92
C CYS A 36 4.75 0.73 -14.98
N ASN A 37 4.43 -0.35 -15.69
CA ASN A 37 3.43 -0.39 -16.74
C ASN A 37 2.05 0.03 -16.20
N THR A 38 1.68 -0.50 -15.05
CA THR A 38 0.40 -0.21 -14.39
C THR A 38 0.31 1.24 -13.92
N ILE A 39 1.33 1.75 -13.24
CA ILE A 39 1.30 3.11 -12.68
C ILE A 39 1.42 4.19 -13.76
N THR A 40 1.96 3.85 -14.94
CA THR A 40 2.12 4.78 -16.07
C THR A 40 1.11 4.61 -17.20
N ALA A 41 0.01 3.85 -16.98
CA ALA A 41 -0.99 3.56 -18.01
C ALA A 41 -0.36 3.06 -19.33
N ASN A 42 0.62 2.17 -19.21
CA ASN A 42 1.43 1.59 -20.29
C ASN A 42 2.36 2.53 -21.07
N GLN A 43 2.58 3.75 -20.60
CA GLN A 43 3.54 4.67 -21.23
C GLN A 43 5.00 4.28 -20.98
N ILE A 44 5.29 3.60 -19.87
CA ILE A 44 6.61 3.06 -19.53
C ILE A 44 6.49 1.57 -19.25
N LYS A 45 7.07 0.75 -20.15
CA LYS A 45 6.98 -0.72 -20.07
C LYS A 45 8.04 -1.37 -19.17
N GLN A 46 9.15 -0.67 -18.93
CA GLN A 46 10.26 -1.16 -18.11
C GLN A 46 10.66 -0.10 -17.11
N TRP A 47 10.90 -0.51 -15.87
CA TRP A 47 11.36 0.42 -14.86
C TRP A 47 12.70 1.06 -15.30
N PRO A 48 12.84 2.39 -15.23
CA PRO A 48 14.08 3.04 -15.63
C PRO A 48 15.26 2.53 -14.79
N LYS A 49 16.27 1.93 -15.42
CA LYS A 49 17.50 1.48 -14.73
C LYS A 49 18.32 2.63 -14.15
N LYS A 50 18.17 3.83 -14.72
CA LYS A 50 18.78 5.09 -14.26
C LYS A 50 17.76 6.22 -14.40
N GLY A 51 17.70 7.10 -13.41
CA GLY A 51 16.79 8.24 -13.39
C GLY A 51 15.44 7.95 -12.73
N LYS A 52 14.57 8.97 -12.68
CA LYS A 52 13.23 8.90 -12.07
C LYS A 52 12.15 8.80 -13.15
N VAL A 53 11.02 8.16 -12.82
CA VAL A 53 9.81 8.25 -13.65
C VAL A 53 9.26 9.68 -13.59
N SER A 54 9.04 10.29 -14.76
CA SER A 54 8.44 11.63 -14.82
C SER A 54 7.02 11.62 -14.27
N ALA A 55 6.68 12.61 -13.45
CA ALA A 55 5.33 12.77 -12.91
C ALA A 55 4.26 12.91 -14.01
N SER A 56 4.62 13.50 -15.15
CA SER A 56 3.73 13.64 -16.32
C SER A 56 3.33 12.31 -16.98
N LYS A 57 4.07 11.22 -16.69
CA LYS A 57 3.78 9.87 -17.21
C LYS A 57 3.01 9.01 -16.22
N LEU A 58 2.74 9.52 -15.02
CA LEU A 58 1.99 8.79 -14.00
C LEU A 58 0.50 8.89 -14.29
N SER A 59 -0.20 7.78 -14.07
CA SER A 59 -1.64 7.66 -14.25
C SER A 59 -2.42 8.11 -13.03
N VAL A 60 -3.73 8.28 -13.19
CA VAL A 60 -4.67 8.51 -12.07
C VAL A 60 -4.60 7.39 -11.03
N LYS A 61 -4.33 6.14 -11.45
CA LYS A 61 -4.17 5.00 -10.54
C LYS A 61 -3.02 5.24 -9.55
N TYR A 62 -1.89 5.80 -10.02
CA TYR A 62 -0.80 6.19 -9.14
C TYR A 62 -1.21 7.32 -8.19
N ALA A 63 -1.91 8.35 -8.68
CA ALA A 63 -2.31 9.48 -7.85
C ALA A 63 -3.17 9.04 -6.65
N ILE A 64 -4.14 8.14 -6.88
CA ILE A 64 -4.98 7.57 -5.83
C ILE A 64 -4.15 6.75 -4.84
N LEU A 65 -3.25 5.89 -5.35
CA LEU A 65 -2.37 5.08 -4.51
C LEU A 65 -1.46 5.96 -3.62
N ASN A 66 -0.91 7.04 -4.18
CA ASN A 66 -0.07 7.98 -3.45
C ASN A 66 -0.84 8.67 -2.32
N ILE A 67 -2.10 9.05 -2.54
CA ILE A 67 -2.96 9.63 -1.49
C ILE A 67 -3.21 8.61 -0.37
N ILE A 68 -3.56 7.36 -0.73
CA ILE A 68 -3.80 6.30 0.26
C ILE A 68 -2.54 6.06 1.09
N GLY A 69 -1.37 5.96 0.44
CA GLY A 69 -0.10 5.76 1.13
C GLY A 69 0.27 6.94 2.03
N ALA A 70 0.06 8.17 1.56
CA ALA A 70 0.31 9.38 2.34
C ALA A 70 -0.54 9.43 3.63
N VAL A 71 -1.77 8.94 3.58
CA VAL A 71 -2.70 8.95 4.73
C VAL A 71 -2.48 7.76 5.68
N ASN A 72 -2.15 6.57 5.16
CA ASN A 72 -2.16 5.33 5.94
C ASN A 72 -0.78 4.78 6.30
N TRP A 73 0.26 5.09 5.51
CA TRP A 73 1.60 4.50 5.66
C TRP A 73 2.68 5.51 6.04
N VAL A 74 2.40 6.81 5.95
CA VAL A 74 3.27 7.81 6.57
C VAL A 74 3.13 7.67 8.07
N PRO A 75 4.23 7.54 8.83
CA PRO A 75 4.15 7.49 10.28
C PRO A 75 3.49 8.77 10.78
N THR A 76 2.23 8.67 11.18
CA THR A 76 1.63 9.67 12.05
C THR A 76 2.35 9.49 13.38
N THR A 77 3.33 10.34 13.65
CA THR A 77 4.04 10.41 14.93
C THR A 77 3.04 10.69 16.04
N HIS A 78 2.41 9.63 16.55
CA HIS A 78 2.08 9.54 17.96
C HIS A 78 3.11 8.60 18.55
N THR A 79 4.25 9.18 18.95
CA THR A 79 5.18 8.56 19.88
C THR A 79 4.39 8.32 21.16
N ALA A 80 3.78 7.13 21.27
CA ALA A 80 3.28 6.64 22.53
C ALA A 80 4.48 6.01 23.23
N ASP A 81 5.37 6.84 23.77
CA ASP A 81 6.35 6.35 24.74
C ASP A 81 5.54 5.70 25.87
N VAL A 82 5.66 4.38 25.99
CA VAL A 82 5.22 3.66 27.17
C VAL A 82 6.48 3.42 27.98
N ALA A 83 6.74 4.31 28.94
CA ALA A 83 7.71 4.04 29.99
C ALA A 83 7.20 2.84 30.82
N THR A 84 8.11 1.93 31.15
CA THR A 84 7.85 0.72 31.94
C THR A 84 7.83 1.05 33.43
#